data_AF-Q6X737-F1
#
_entry.id   AF-Q6X737-F1
#
_cell.length_a   1.000
_cell.length_b   1.000
_cell.length_c   1.000
_cell.angle_alpha   90.00
_cell.angle_beta   90.00
_cell.angle_gamma   90.00
#
_symmetry.space_group_name_H-M   'P 1'
#
loop_
_entity.id
_entity.type
_entity.pdbx_description
1 polymer ?
#
loop_
_entity_poly.entity_id
_entity_poly.type
_entity_poly.pdbx_seq_one_letter_code
_entity_poly.pdbx_strand_id
1 'polypeptide(L)'
;YIRFSLQRCIHYGRLYTSGSHGRGKESDLCEALRCLGQALHTLEDFPAHSNYCELVLIDMEERRGQHSPVFPHVGTDTRVTLRNDTRNNGKSVWPLVTGTFGGVDFLHSVLGEANDHFTQSEVDEMNEALLTAEQLTKGSGGGST
;
A
#
# COMPACT_ATOMS: atom_id res chain seq x y z
N TYR A 1 -1.47 -14.32 6.93
CA TYR A 1 -2.34 -14.57 5.77
C TYR A 1 -1.99 -15.88 5.05
N ILE A 2 -0.82 -15.99 4.41
CA ILE A 2 -0.40 -17.19 3.65
C ILE A 2 -0.51 -18.50 4.45
N ARG A 3 0.08 -18.53 5.66
CA ARG A 3 0.00 -19.69 6.56
C ARG A 3 -1.45 -20.12 6.83
N PHE A 4 -2.34 -19.17 7.06
CA PHE A 4 -3.75 -19.43 7.32
C PHE A 4 -4.44 -20.05 6.09
N SER A 5 -4.21 -19.48 4.89
CA SER A 5 -4.75 -20.00 3.63
C SER A 5 -4.26 -21.41 3.34
N LEU A 6 -2.96 -21.69 3.53
CA LEU A 6 -2.39 -23.04 3.36
C LEU A 6 -2.96 -24.04 4.39
N GLN A 7 -3.11 -23.64 5.64
CA GLN A 7 -3.73 -24.49 6.67
C GLN A 7 -5.17 -24.87 6.29
N ARG A 8 -5.96 -23.91 5.78
CA ARG A 8 -7.32 -24.18 5.30
C ARG A 8 -7.33 -25.05 4.05
N CYS A 9 -6.45 -24.79 3.08
CA CYS A 9 -6.27 -25.64 1.90
C CYS A 9 -6.03 -27.11 2.31
N ILE A 10 -5.10 -27.34 3.24
CA ILE A 10 -4.79 -28.69 3.74
C ILE A 10 -6.00 -29.28 4.48
N HIS A 11 -6.69 -28.49 5.29
CA HIS A 11 -7.87 -28.95 6.04
C HIS A 11 -8.98 -29.42 5.10
N TYR A 12 -9.45 -28.57 4.19
CA TYR A 12 -10.51 -28.91 3.25
C TYR A 12 -10.08 -29.98 2.25
N GLY A 13 -8.81 -29.97 1.82
CA GLY A 13 -8.25 -31.04 1.00
C GLY A 13 -8.32 -32.41 1.69
N ARG A 14 -8.06 -32.47 3.00
CA ARG A 14 -8.21 -33.70 3.79
C ARG A 14 -9.66 -34.10 4.01
N LEU A 15 -10.57 -33.15 4.23
CA LEU A 15 -12.01 -33.45 4.30
C LEU A 15 -12.50 -34.07 2.98
N TYR A 16 -11.98 -33.61 1.85
CA TYR A 16 -12.29 -34.14 0.54
C TYR A 16 -11.73 -35.54 0.29
N THR A 17 -10.48 -35.82 0.67
CA THR A 17 -9.82 -37.10 0.33
C THR A 17 -10.00 -38.19 1.39
N SER A 18 -10.25 -37.81 2.64
CA SER A 18 -10.23 -38.72 3.80
C SER A 18 -11.41 -38.46 4.74
N GLY A 19 -12.53 -37.98 4.21
CA GLY A 19 -13.76 -37.79 4.97
C GLY A 19 -14.26 -39.11 5.58
N SER A 20 -15.03 -38.99 6.67
CA SER A 20 -15.50 -40.12 7.50
C SER A 20 -16.24 -41.25 6.75
N HIS A 21 -16.67 -41.03 5.50
CA HIS A 21 -17.43 -41.97 4.68
C HIS A 21 -16.87 -42.13 3.25
N GLY A 22 -15.60 -41.78 2.99
CA GLY A 22 -14.98 -41.86 1.66
C GLY A 22 -14.71 -40.48 1.04
N ARG A 23 -14.76 -40.38 -0.31
CA ARG A 23 -14.53 -39.11 -1.03
C ARG A 23 -15.55 -38.06 -0.56
N GLY A 24 -15.05 -36.96 0.00
CA GLY A 24 -15.82 -35.87 0.59
C GLY A 24 -16.53 -35.01 -0.46
N LYS A 25 -17.19 -33.94 0.00
CA LYS A 25 -18.05 -33.11 -0.84
C LYS A 25 -17.22 -32.29 -1.81
N GLU A 26 -17.71 -32.10 -3.03
CA GLU A 26 -17.06 -31.25 -4.03
C GLU A 26 -16.85 -29.80 -3.55
N SER A 27 -17.73 -29.29 -2.69
CA SER A 27 -17.56 -28.00 -2.01
C SER A 27 -16.26 -27.90 -1.23
N ASP A 28 -15.81 -28.98 -0.59
CA ASP A 28 -14.56 -29.02 0.17
C ASP A 28 -13.36 -28.94 -0.79
N LEU A 29 -13.43 -29.60 -1.95
CA LEU A 29 -12.40 -29.46 -2.98
C LEU A 29 -12.33 -28.03 -3.52
N CYS A 30 -13.47 -27.43 -3.86
CA CYS A 30 -13.52 -26.05 -4.36
C CYS A 30 -12.94 -25.06 -3.35
N GLU A 31 -13.29 -25.19 -2.07
CA GLU A 31 -12.75 -24.34 -1.00
C GLU A 31 -11.25 -24.57 -0.78
N ALA A 32 -10.78 -25.82 -0.87
CA ALA A 32 -9.36 -26.14 -0.80
C ALA A 32 -8.57 -25.46 -1.94
N LEU A 33 -9.05 -25.59 -3.18
CA LEU A 33 -8.43 -24.98 -4.36
C LEU A 33 -8.49 -23.45 -4.32
N ARG A 34 -9.59 -22.87 -3.84
CA ARG A 34 -9.69 -21.41 -3.64
C ARG A 34 -8.67 -20.92 -2.61
N CYS A 35 -8.51 -21.62 -1.49
CA CYS A 35 -7.51 -21.29 -0.47
C CYS A 35 -6.08 -21.46 -1.01
N LEU A 36 -5.84 -22.47 -1.85
CA LEU A 36 -4.56 -22.70 -2.51
C LEU A 36 -4.23 -21.55 -3.46
N GLY A 37 -5.15 -21.21 -4.37
CA GLY A 37 -4.99 -20.11 -5.31
C GLY A 37 -4.70 -18.79 -4.60
N GLN A 38 -5.45 -18.50 -3.53
CA GLN A 38 -5.19 -17.32 -2.69
C GLN A 38 -3.77 -17.30 -2.11
N ALA A 39 -3.28 -18.44 -1.60
CA ALA A 39 -1.95 -18.52 -1.02
C ALA A 39 -0.85 -18.37 -2.08
N LEU A 40 -1.01 -19.04 -3.22
CA LEU A 40 -0.05 -19.01 -4.33
C LEU A 40 0.04 -17.61 -4.95
N HIS A 41 -1.10 -17.00 -5.23
CA HIS A 41 -1.15 -15.64 -5.77
C HIS A 41 -0.47 -14.63 -4.83
N THR A 42 -0.72 -14.69 -3.51
CA THR A 42 -0.01 -13.82 -2.57
C THR A 42 1.51 -14.09 -2.52
N LEU A 43 1.93 -15.35 -2.68
CA LEU A 43 3.36 -15.71 -2.73
C LEU A 43 4.04 -15.21 -4.00
N GLU A 44 3.32 -15.14 -5.11
CA GLU A 44 3.80 -14.64 -6.39
C GLU A 44 3.85 -13.11 -6.41
N ASP A 45 2.75 -12.46 -6.03
CA ASP A 45 2.60 -11.01 -6.15
C ASP A 45 3.58 -10.24 -5.25
N PHE A 46 3.78 -10.71 -4.02
CA PHE A 46 4.63 -9.99 -3.07
C PHE A 46 6.06 -9.78 -3.59
N PRO A 47 6.82 -10.82 -3.99
CA PRO A 47 8.15 -10.62 -4.58
C PRO A 47 8.11 -9.98 -5.97
N ALA A 48 7.03 -10.12 -6.74
CA ALA A 48 6.92 -9.51 -8.06
C ALA A 48 6.70 -7.98 -8.00
N HIS A 49 5.98 -7.51 -6.98
CA HIS A 49 5.60 -6.10 -6.79
C HIS A 49 6.34 -5.42 -5.63
N SER A 50 7.40 -6.03 -5.12
CA SER A 50 8.26 -5.40 -4.12
C SER A 50 9.73 -5.58 -4.43
N ASN A 51 10.58 -4.79 -3.77
CA ASN A 51 12.02 -5.02 -3.80
C ASN A 51 12.47 -6.16 -2.86
N TYR A 52 11.55 -6.98 -2.34
CA TYR A 52 11.87 -8.00 -1.33
C TYR A 52 12.95 -8.99 -1.80
N CYS A 53 12.92 -9.45 -3.05
CA CYS A 53 13.92 -10.37 -3.59
C CYS A 53 15.34 -9.78 -3.55
N GLU A 54 15.48 -8.52 -3.93
CA GLU A 54 16.75 -7.79 -3.84
C GLU A 54 17.24 -7.74 -2.39
N LEU A 55 16.37 -7.33 -1.46
CA LEU A 55 16.75 -7.20 -0.06
C LEU A 55 17.20 -8.52 0.54
N VAL A 56 16.51 -9.62 0.19
CA VAL A 56 16.89 -10.97 0.63
C VAL A 56 18.25 -11.37 0.08
N LEU A 57 18.54 -11.09 -1.19
CA LEU A 57 19.86 -11.40 -1.78
C LEU A 57 20.98 -10.64 -1.08
N ILE A 58 20.78 -9.33 -0.83
CA ILE A 58 21.76 -8.51 -0.11
C ILE A 58 22.00 -9.07 1.30
N ASP A 59 20.92 -9.35 2.04
CA ASP A 59 20.97 -9.87 3.40
C ASP A 59 21.58 -11.29 3.47
N MET A 60 21.41 -12.12 2.44
CA MET A 60 22.06 -13.43 2.32
C MET A 60 23.58 -13.30 2.16
N GLU A 61 24.05 -12.40 1.31
CA GLU A 61 25.48 -12.17 1.09
C GLU A 61 26.14 -11.48 2.30
N GLU A 62 25.48 -10.49 2.92
CA GLU A 62 25.95 -9.86 4.16
C GLU A 62 26.09 -10.90 5.29
N ARG A 63 25.15 -11.84 5.43
CA ARG A 63 25.26 -12.96 6.40
C ARG A 63 26.43 -13.91 6.11
N ARG A 64 26.86 -14.02 4.85
CA ARG A 64 28.04 -14.80 4.44
C ARG A 64 29.34 -14.02 4.66
N GLY A 65 29.28 -12.77 5.12
CA GLY A 65 30.43 -11.89 5.29
C GLY A 65 30.97 -11.37 3.95
N GLN A 66 30.18 -11.44 2.89
CA GLN A 66 30.55 -11.01 1.54
C GLN A 66 29.86 -9.70 1.18
N HIS A 67 30.46 -8.96 0.24
CA HIS A 67 29.81 -7.82 -0.36
C HIS A 67 28.78 -8.30 -1.39
N SER A 68 27.53 -7.84 -1.27
CA SER A 68 26.49 -8.16 -2.23
C SER A 68 26.77 -7.45 -3.57
N PRO A 69 26.74 -8.14 -4.71
CA PRO A 69 26.79 -7.52 -6.03
C PRO A 69 25.45 -6.87 -6.42
N VAL A 70 24.41 -6.99 -5.60
CA VAL A 70 23.07 -6.44 -5.85
C VAL A 70 22.99 -5.01 -5.34
N PHE A 71 22.62 -4.09 -6.22
CA PHE A 71 22.44 -2.67 -5.88
C PHE A 71 21.01 -2.42 -5.42
N PRO A 72 20.79 -1.81 -4.23
CA PRO A 72 19.46 -1.53 -3.72
C PRO A 72 18.72 -0.54 -4.63
N HIS A 73 17.50 -0.90 -5.05
CA HIS A 73 16.63 -0.11 -5.91
C HIS A 73 16.37 1.29 -5.34
N VAL A 74 16.29 1.37 -4.01
CA VAL A 74 16.08 2.62 -3.26
C VAL A 74 17.33 3.48 -3.14
N GLY A 75 18.49 3.01 -3.57
CA GLY A 75 19.78 3.69 -3.43
C GLY A 75 20.53 3.32 -2.15
N THR A 76 21.86 3.42 -2.18
CA THR A 76 22.75 2.95 -1.11
C THR A 76 22.60 3.73 0.19
N ASP A 77 22.32 5.03 0.11
CA ASP A 77 22.29 5.95 1.25
C ASP A 77 20.92 6.01 1.95
N THR A 78 20.01 5.10 1.61
CA THR A 78 18.65 5.04 2.21
C THR A 78 18.54 4.06 3.37
N ARG A 79 19.65 3.47 3.84
CA ARG A 79 19.61 2.55 4.98
C ARG A 79 19.14 3.27 6.25
N VAL A 80 18.29 2.59 7.01
CA VAL A 80 17.80 3.06 8.31
C VAL A 80 18.30 2.13 9.40
N THR A 81 18.82 2.70 10.47
CA THR A 81 19.23 1.94 11.66
C THR A 81 18.02 1.68 12.56
N LEU A 82 17.68 0.40 12.77
CA LEU A 82 16.60 0.01 13.66
C LEU A 82 17.06 0.10 15.13
N ARG A 83 16.65 1.17 15.82
CA ARG A 83 17.09 1.47 17.20
C ARG A 83 16.26 0.78 18.30
N ASN A 84 15.01 0.40 18.02
CA ASN A 84 14.05 -0.04 19.04
C ASN A 84 13.76 -1.54 19.04
N ASP A 85 14.52 -2.33 18.27
CA ASP A 85 14.30 -3.77 18.20
C ASP A 85 15.39 -4.52 18.95
N THR A 86 15.03 -5.02 20.15
CA THR A 86 15.85 -5.90 20.99
C THR A 86 16.42 -7.12 20.26
N ARG A 87 15.85 -7.52 19.11
CA ARG A 87 16.34 -8.65 18.31
C ARG A 87 17.36 -8.26 17.25
N ASN A 88 17.43 -6.98 16.90
CA ASN A 88 18.19 -6.52 15.73
C ASN A 88 19.43 -5.68 16.08
N ASN A 89 19.75 -5.44 17.37
CA ASN A 89 21.04 -4.92 17.86
C ASN A 89 21.66 -3.75 17.03
N GLY A 90 20.83 -2.80 16.57
CA GLY A 90 21.31 -1.68 15.74
C GLY A 90 21.58 -2.02 14.28
N LYS A 91 20.96 -3.08 13.73
CA LYS A 91 21.07 -3.45 12.32
C LYS A 91 20.62 -2.30 11.42
N SER A 92 21.44 -2.00 10.43
CA SER A 92 21.14 -1.05 9.36
C SER A 92 20.51 -1.80 8.19
N VAL A 93 19.29 -1.43 7.77
CA VAL A 93 18.53 -2.14 6.73
C VAL A 93 18.00 -1.16 5.68
N TRP A 94 17.83 -1.63 4.45
CA TRP A 94 17.11 -0.87 3.42
C TRP A 94 15.59 -1.02 3.59
N PRO A 95 14.82 0.00 3.22
CA PRO A 95 13.37 -0.05 3.25
C PRO A 95 12.80 -1.07 2.25
N LEU A 96 11.73 -1.75 2.66
CA LEU A 96 10.88 -2.55 1.79
C LEU A 96 9.91 -1.61 1.05
N VAL A 97 9.93 -1.68 -0.28
CA VAL A 97 9.04 -0.96 -1.19
C VAL A 97 8.10 -1.98 -1.81
N THR A 98 6.78 -1.80 -1.67
CA THR A 98 5.74 -2.71 -2.18
C THR A 98 4.90 -2.10 -3.32
N GLY A 99 5.40 -1.02 -3.92
CA GLY A 99 4.75 -0.27 -4.97
C GLY A 99 5.52 1.00 -5.25
N THR A 100 5.46 1.48 -6.49
CA THR A 100 6.06 2.74 -6.90
C THR A 100 4.94 3.69 -7.31
N PHE A 101 5.08 4.97 -6.95
CA PHE A 101 4.23 6.02 -7.51
C PHE A 101 4.80 6.41 -8.87
N GLY A 102 3.99 6.37 -9.93
CA GLY A 102 4.40 6.80 -11.26
C GLY A 102 4.56 8.32 -11.34
N GLY A 103 5.33 8.80 -12.32
CA GLY A 103 5.49 10.24 -12.55
C GLY A 103 4.17 10.95 -12.89
N VAL A 104 3.26 10.26 -13.58
CA VAL A 104 1.91 10.77 -13.85
C VAL A 104 1.04 10.83 -12.59
N ASP A 105 1.22 9.90 -11.65
CA ASP A 105 0.51 9.89 -10.36
C ASP A 105 1.02 11.03 -9.45
N PHE A 106 2.32 11.31 -9.50
CA PHE A 106 2.91 12.48 -8.84
C PHE A 106 2.36 13.78 -9.43
N LEU A 107 2.35 13.92 -10.76
CA LEU A 107 1.83 15.12 -11.43
C LEU A 107 0.35 15.33 -11.13
N HIS A 108 -0.48 14.29 -11.16
CA HIS A 108 -1.89 14.41 -10.79
C HIS A 108 -2.09 14.73 -9.31
N SER A 109 -1.28 14.18 -8.41
CA SER A 109 -1.39 14.47 -6.98
C SER A 109 -1.00 15.93 -6.69
N VAL A 110 0.12 16.40 -7.25
CA VAL A 110 0.63 17.77 -7.01
C VAL A 110 -0.16 18.82 -7.79
N LEU A 111 -0.44 18.59 -9.08
CA LEU A 111 -1.20 19.55 -9.90
C LEU A 111 -2.69 19.52 -9.60
N GLY A 112 -3.23 18.36 -9.22
CA GLY A 112 -4.61 18.25 -8.74
C GLY A 112 -4.78 19.04 -7.44
N GLU A 113 -3.90 18.85 -6.47
CA GLU A 113 -3.91 19.61 -5.22
C GLU A 113 -3.74 21.13 -5.45
N ALA A 114 -2.85 21.54 -6.35
CA ALA A 114 -2.65 22.95 -6.69
C ALA A 114 -3.84 23.57 -7.43
N ASN A 115 -4.46 22.83 -8.37
CA ASN A 115 -5.66 23.28 -9.08
C ASN A 115 -6.87 23.36 -8.14
N ASP A 116 -7.01 22.42 -7.20
CA ASP A 116 -8.06 22.44 -6.19
C ASP A 116 -7.88 23.63 -5.24
N HIS A 117 -6.65 23.93 -4.81
CA HIS A 117 -6.34 25.14 -4.04
C HIS A 117 -6.65 26.45 -4.80
N PHE A 118 -6.38 26.48 -6.10
CA PHE A 118 -6.65 27.64 -6.94
C PHE A 118 -8.15 27.87 -7.11
N THR A 119 -8.90 26.82 -7.49
CA THR A 119 -10.36 26.91 -7.65
C THR A 119 -11.08 27.24 -6.35
N GLN A 120 -10.61 26.71 -5.21
CA GLN A 120 -11.17 27.06 -3.91
C GLN A 120 -10.94 28.54 -3.55
N SER A 121 -9.74 29.07 -3.84
CA SER A 121 -9.41 30.48 -3.59
C SER A 121 -10.27 31.43 -4.45
N GLU A 122 -10.51 31.07 -5.72
CA GLU A 122 -11.38 31.87 -6.61
C GLU A 122 -12.85 31.87 -6.15
N VAL A 123 -13.35 30.73 -5.67
CA VAL A 123 -14.72 30.63 -5.15
C VAL A 123 -14.89 31.42 -3.85
N ASP A 124 -13.92 31.37 -2.94
CA ASP A 124 -13.96 32.13 -1.69
C ASP A 124 -13.91 33.64 -1.96
N GLU A 125 -13.06 34.11 -2.87
CA GLU A 125 -12.98 35.53 -3.26
C GLU A 125 -14.28 36.02 -3.91
N MET A 126 -14.89 35.20 -4.78
CA MET A 126 -16.20 35.50 -5.37
C MET A 126 -17.30 35.59 -4.29
N ASN A 127 -17.29 34.67 -3.31
CA ASN A 127 -18.26 34.68 -2.22
C ASN A 127 -18.10 35.92 -1.33
N GLU A 128 -16.86 36.33 -1.02
CA GLU A 128 -16.58 37.57 -0.29
C GLU A 128 -17.05 38.82 -1.06
N ALA A 129 -16.81 38.88 -2.37
CA ALA A 129 -17.25 39.99 -3.21
C ALA A 129 -18.79 40.11 -3.25
N LEU A 130 -19.50 38.97 -3.36
CA LEU A 130 -20.96 38.92 -3.32
C LEU A 130 -21.52 39.35 -1.95
N LEU A 131 -20.94 38.85 -0.85
CA LEU A 131 -21.33 39.26 0.52
C LEU A 131 -21.13 40.77 0.73
N THR A 132 -20.03 41.32 0.23
CA THR A 132 -19.75 42.76 0.30
C THR A 132 -20.77 43.57 -0.50
N ALA A 133 -21.12 43.12 -1.70
CA ALA A 133 -22.14 43.76 -2.54
C ALA A 133 -23.56 43.67 -1.92
N GLU A 134 -23.89 42.55 -1.26
CA GLU A 134 -25.16 42.38 -0.55
C GLU A 134 -25.26 43.33 0.66
N GLN A 135 -24.16 43.53 1.39
CA GLN A 135 -24.11 44.49 2.50
C GLN A 135 -24.29 45.93 2.02
N LEU A 136 -23.68 46.30 0.88
CA LEU A 136 -23.85 47.62 0.26
C LEU A 136 -25.30 47.88 -0.18
N THR A 137 -26.00 46.85 -0.67
CA THR A 137 -27.40 46.97 -1.09
C THR A 137 -28.38 47.00 0.09
N LYS A 138 -28.10 46.29 1.19
CA LYS A 138 -28.90 46.40 2.44
C LYS A 138 -28.75 47.74 3.15
N GLY A 139 -27.66 48.48 2.92
CA GLY A 139 -27.45 49.83 3.48
C GLY A 139 -28.20 50.97 2.79
N SER A 140 -28.76 50.75 1.58
CA SER A 140 -29.38 51.82 0.77
C SER A 140 -30.92 51.85 0.84
N GLY A 141 -31.53 51.10 1.77
CA GLY A 141 -32.98 50.94 1.89
C GLY A 141 -33.62 51.67 3.08
N GLY A 142 -33.28 52.94 3.35
CA GLY A 142 -33.96 53.69 4.41
C GLY A 142 -33.65 55.19 4.52
N GLY A 143 -34.59 56.02 4.05
CA GLY A 143 -34.72 57.45 4.40
C GLY A 143 -34.66 58.38 3.17
N SER A 144 -35.79 58.68 2.50
CA SER A 144 -36.74 59.79 2.80
C SER A 144 -36.08 61.16 2.58
N THR A 145 -36.52 62.02 1.68
CA THR A 145 -37.88 62.56 1.41
C THR A 145 -38.05 63.02 -0.03
#